data_AF-A0A7K2FJD8-F1
#
_entry.id   AF-A0A7K2FJD8-F1
#
_cell.length_a   1.000
_cell.length_b   1.000
_cell.length_c   1.000
_cell.angle_alpha   90.00
_cell.angle_beta   90.00
_cell.angle_gamma   90.00
#
_symmetry.space_group_name_H-M   'P 1'
#
loop_
_entity.id
_entity.type
_entity.pdbx_description
1 polymer ?
#
loop_
_entity_poly.entity_id
_entity_poly.type
_entity_poly.pdbx_seq_one_letter_code
_entity_poly.pdbx_strand_id
1 'polypeptide(L)'
;AAYVARRLGQGPTARSELLPLVGGLLGTGAEPVRTALATVLATPGESAAGPLRRELLDLLFAHEREPAVLLAAARAAVGHLRDGDCDGDDGAEGEGDGEAEARGLLHRTGLLCGRTPEGAARFDDCLVDLAEEVPGLAVRLARWLTEAPDDWAGLPGPGARRAIESVAGTRVPV
;
A
#
# COMPACT_ATOMS: atom_id res chain seq x y z
N ALA A 1 -13.21 8.16 -8.61
CA ALA A 1 -13.12 6.96 -7.75
C ALA A 1 -14.19 5.92 -8.08
N ALA A 2 -15.46 6.12 -7.69
CA ALA A 2 -16.52 5.10 -7.84
C ALA A 2 -16.68 4.55 -9.27
N TYR A 3 -16.57 5.41 -10.28
CA TYR A 3 -16.61 4.97 -11.68
C TYR A 3 -15.47 4.00 -12.04
N VAL A 4 -14.23 4.32 -11.64
CA VAL A 4 -13.05 3.45 -11.87
C VAL A 4 -13.22 2.12 -11.15
N ALA A 5 -13.67 2.14 -9.88
CA ALA A 5 -13.92 0.92 -9.10
C ALA A 5 -14.93 0.00 -9.80
N ARG A 6 -16.05 0.56 -10.28
CA ARG A 6 -17.08 -0.20 -11.00
C ARG A 6 -16.57 -0.77 -12.32
N ARG A 7 -15.74 -0.04 -13.06
CA ARG A 7 -15.16 -0.51 -14.33
C ARG A 7 -14.10 -1.59 -14.11
N LEU A 8 -13.32 -1.52 -13.03
CA LEU A 8 -12.39 -2.58 -12.67
C LEU A 8 -13.12 -3.92 -12.42
N GLY A 9 -14.28 -3.90 -11.75
CA GLY A 9 -15.12 -5.09 -11.56
C GLY A 9 -15.70 -5.68 -12.86
N GLN A 10 -15.62 -4.99 -14.00
CA GLN A 10 -16.03 -5.53 -15.30
C GLN A 10 -14.92 -6.33 -15.99
N GLY A 11 -13.75 -6.44 -15.35
CA GLY A 11 -12.63 -7.25 -15.81
C GLY A 11 -11.75 -6.57 -16.86
N PRO A 12 -10.94 -7.33 -17.60
CA PRO A 12 -9.83 -6.82 -18.41
C PRO A 12 -10.26 -5.97 -19.61
N THR A 13 -11.52 -6.07 -20.06
CA THR A 13 -12.04 -5.28 -21.19
C THR A 13 -12.12 -3.79 -20.89
N ALA A 14 -12.12 -3.40 -19.61
CA ALA A 14 -12.09 -2.01 -19.20
C ALA A 14 -10.74 -1.31 -19.46
N ARG A 15 -9.67 -2.06 -19.78
CA ARG A 15 -8.31 -1.52 -19.97
C ARG A 15 -8.24 -0.38 -20.98
N SER A 16 -8.89 -0.51 -22.14
CA SER A 16 -8.82 0.48 -23.22
C SER A 16 -9.44 1.84 -22.85
N GLU A 17 -10.34 1.86 -21.87
CA GLU A 17 -10.99 3.06 -21.37
C GLU A 17 -10.31 3.58 -20.10
N LEU A 18 -9.95 2.68 -19.17
CA LEU A 18 -9.33 3.06 -17.90
C LEU A 18 -7.91 3.58 -18.07
N LEU A 19 -7.11 2.99 -18.95
CA LEU A 19 -5.72 3.40 -19.13
C LEU A 19 -5.58 4.88 -19.56
N PRO A 20 -6.26 5.36 -20.63
CA PRO A 20 -6.18 6.78 -21.01
C PRO A 20 -6.82 7.70 -19.96
N LEU A 21 -7.90 7.28 -19.31
CA LEU A 21 -8.55 8.06 -18.25
C LEU A 21 -7.61 8.27 -17.06
N VAL A 22 -7.03 7.19 -16.55
CA VAL A 22 -6.09 7.23 -15.42
C VAL A 22 -4.85 8.02 -15.80
N GLY A 23 -4.28 7.81 -16.99
CA GLY A 23 -3.14 8.60 -17.47
C GLY A 23 -3.44 10.10 -17.50
N GLY A 24 -4.62 10.50 -18.00
CA GLY A 24 -5.05 11.90 -17.99
C GLY A 24 -5.22 12.46 -16.57
N LEU A 25 -5.85 11.70 -15.66
CA LEU A 25 -6.03 12.11 -14.26
C LEU A 25 -4.71 12.22 -13.50
N LEU A 26 -3.73 11.36 -13.79
CA LEU A 26 -2.39 11.48 -13.20
C LEU A 26 -1.66 12.72 -13.71
N GLY A 27 -1.78 13.03 -15.00
CA GLY A 27 -1.11 14.18 -15.62
C GLY A 27 -1.70 15.55 -15.24
N THR A 28 -3.03 15.67 -15.14
CA THR A 28 -3.69 16.98 -14.95
C THR A 28 -4.69 17.02 -13.79
N GLY A 29 -4.94 15.90 -13.13
CA GLY A 29 -5.90 15.84 -12.02
C GLY A 29 -5.39 16.55 -10.78
N ALA A 30 -6.32 17.16 -10.04
CA ALA A 30 -6.03 17.73 -8.73
C ALA A 30 -5.65 16.62 -7.74
N GLU A 31 -4.80 16.94 -6.77
CA GLU A 31 -4.32 16.00 -5.75
C GLU A 31 -5.46 15.17 -5.11
N PRO A 32 -6.60 15.74 -4.66
CA PRO A 32 -7.66 14.93 -4.05
C PRO A 32 -8.25 13.87 -4.98
N VAL A 33 -8.26 14.12 -6.29
CA VAL A 33 -8.73 13.15 -7.28
C VAL A 33 -7.72 12.01 -7.44
N ARG A 34 -6.42 12.33 -7.47
CA ARG A 34 -5.35 11.33 -7.52
C ARG A 34 -5.31 10.50 -6.23
N THR A 35 -5.51 11.12 -5.07
CA THR A 35 -5.65 10.43 -3.77
C THR A 35 -6.81 9.44 -3.79
N ALA A 36 -8.00 9.87 -4.23
CA ALA A 36 -9.16 8.99 -4.32
C ALA A 36 -8.98 7.87 -5.36
N LEU A 37 -8.18 8.11 -6.41
CA LEU A 37 -7.81 7.10 -7.39
C LEU A 37 -6.83 6.08 -6.79
N ALA A 38 -5.80 6.53 -6.06
CA ALA A 38 -4.84 5.68 -5.38
C ALA A 38 -5.52 4.70 -4.42
N THR A 39 -6.47 5.19 -3.60
CA THR A 39 -7.27 4.34 -2.70
C THR A 39 -8.04 3.26 -3.47
N VAL A 40 -8.71 3.64 -4.57
CA VAL A 40 -9.47 2.68 -5.39
C VAL A 40 -8.55 1.65 -6.00
N LEU A 41 -7.39 2.05 -6.54
CA LEU A 41 -6.45 1.16 -7.20
C LEU A 41 -5.77 0.20 -6.22
N ALA A 42 -5.39 0.68 -5.03
CA ALA A 42 -4.72 -0.12 -4.01
C ALA A 42 -5.67 -0.99 -3.16
N THR A 43 -6.97 -0.77 -3.28
CA THR A 43 -7.98 -1.67 -2.73
C THR A 43 -8.00 -2.94 -3.58
N PRO A 44 -7.66 -4.14 -3.03
CA PRO A 44 -7.88 -5.41 -3.69
C PRO A 44 -9.33 -5.51 -4.15
N GLY A 45 -9.54 -6.17 -5.27
CA GLY A 45 -10.87 -6.45 -5.80
C GLY A 45 -10.92 -7.86 -6.32
N GLU A 46 -12.01 -8.21 -7.01
CA GLU A 46 -12.16 -9.51 -7.65
C GLU A 46 -10.92 -9.90 -8.46
N SER A 47 -10.49 -11.16 -8.34
CA SER A 47 -9.21 -11.65 -8.89
C SER A 47 -9.05 -11.40 -10.40
N ALA A 48 -10.17 -11.37 -11.15
CA ALA A 48 -10.18 -11.07 -12.58
C ALA A 48 -9.70 -9.64 -12.93
N ALA A 49 -9.83 -8.70 -11.99
CA ALA A 49 -9.36 -7.32 -12.14
C ALA A 49 -7.90 -7.13 -11.70
N GLY A 50 -7.28 -8.13 -11.06
CA GLY A 50 -5.95 -8.06 -10.46
C GLY A 50 -4.85 -7.56 -11.41
N PRO A 51 -4.69 -8.14 -12.62
CA PRO A 51 -3.64 -7.71 -13.55
C PRO A 51 -3.78 -6.25 -14.00
N LEU A 52 -5.00 -5.81 -14.32
CA LEU A 52 -5.26 -4.43 -14.74
C LEU A 52 -5.06 -3.45 -13.58
N ARG A 53 -5.47 -3.83 -12.38
CA ARG A 53 -5.25 -3.04 -11.16
C ARG A 53 -3.76 -2.83 -10.91
N ARG A 54 -2.96 -3.90 -11.02
CA ARG A 54 -1.50 -3.83 -10.87
C ARG A 54 -0.86 -2.92 -11.92
N GLU A 55 -1.26 -3.05 -13.18
CA GLU A 55 -0.79 -2.16 -14.26
C GLU A 55 -1.09 -0.68 -13.96
N LEU A 56 -2.30 -0.37 -13.48
CA LEU A 56 -2.68 1.01 -13.16
C LEU A 56 -1.97 1.53 -11.89
N LEU A 57 -1.70 0.67 -10.91
CA LEU A 57 -0.89 1.01 -9.74
C LEU A 57 0.55 1.31 -10.15
N ASP A 58 1.14 0.48 -11.00
CA ASP A 58 2.49 0.71 -11.54
C ASP A 58 2.55 2.05 -12.28
N LEU A 59 1.53 2.36 -13.08
CA LEU A 59 1.41 3.66 -13.74
C LEU A 59 1.33 4.82 -12.74
N LEU A 60 0.52 4.69 -11.68
CA LEU A 60 0.40 5.70 -10.63
C LEU A 60 1.73 5.94 -9.92
N PHE A 61 2.40 4.88 -9.45
CA PHE A 61 3.67 4.99 -8.73
C PHE A 61 4.82 5.50 -9.62
N ALA A 62 4.76 5.28 -10.93
CA ALA A 62 5.74 5.84 -11.86
C ALA A 62 5.63 7.37 -12.02
N HIS A 63 4.42 7.93 -11.88
CA HIS A 63 4.15 9.35 -12.12
C HIS A 63 4.06 10.19 -10.85
N GLU A 64 3.56 9.61 -9.76
CA GLU A 64 3.19 10.36 -8.57
C GLU A 64 4.41 10.84 -7.76
N ARG A 65 4.30 12.07 -7.26
CA ARG A 65 5.30 12.76 -6.44
C ARG A 65 4.71 13.21 -5.10
N GLU A 66 3.40 13.38 -5.01
CA GLU A 66 2.71 13.87 -3.82
C GLU A 66 2.60 12.76 -2.76
N PRO A 67 3.19 12.95 -1.55
CA PRO A 67 3.14 11.95 -0.49
C PRO A 67 1.71 11.57 -0.10
N ALA A 68 0.77 12.52 -0.09
CA ALA A 68 -0.61 12.25 0.28
C ALA A 68 -1.28 11.17 -0.61
N VAL A 69 -0.95 11.16 -1.90
CA VAL A 69 -1.49 10.17 -2.86
C VAL A 69 -0.85 8.81 -2.64
N LEU A 70 0.47 8.77 -2.43
CA LEU A 70 1.22 7.53 -2.17
C LEU A 70 0.77 6.87 -0.85
N LEU A 71 0.62 7.67 0.21
CA LEU A 71 0.15 7.20 1.51
C LEU A 71 -1.31 6.72 1.46
N ALA A 72 -2.15 7.32 0.62
CA ALA A 72 -3.51 6.83 0.43
C ALA A 72 -3.57 5.45 -0.24
N ALA A 73 -2.61 5.13 -1.13
CA ALA A 73 -2.46 3.77 -1.65
C ALA A 73 -2.05 2.79 -0.55
N ALA A 74 -1.02 3.13 0.23
CA ALA A 74 -0.55 2.30 1.35
C ALA A 74 -1.65 2.03 2.38
N ARG A 75 -2.35 3.06 2.85
CA ARG A 75 -3.46 2.92 3.81
C ARG A 75 -4.57 2.03 3.26
N ALA A 76 -4.92 2.19 1.98
CA ALA A 76 -5.93 1.34 1.36
C ALA A 76 -5.48 -0.13 1.34
N ALA A 77 -4.27 -0.41 0.85
CA ALA A 77 -3.74 -1.78 0.76
C ALA A 77 -3.74 -2.50 2.13
N VAL A 78 -3.30 -1.80 3.17
CA VAL A 78 -3.24 -2.32 4.54
C VAL A 78 -4.63 -2.45 5.17
N GLY A 79 -5.56 -1.54 4.86
CA GLY A 79 -6.92 -1.56 5.39
C GLY A 79 -7.65 -2.87 5.12
N HIS A 80 -7.36 -3.52 3.98
CA HIS A 80 -7.95 -4.82 3.63
C HIS A 80 -7.47 -5.98 4.50
N LEU A 81 -6.30 -5.86 5.14
CA LEU A 81 -5.84 -6.86 6.11
C LEU A 81 -6.72 -6.90 7.37
N ARG A 82 -7.48 -5.83 7.65
CA ARG A 82 -8.42 -5.79 8.77
C ARG A 82 -9.66 -6.65 8.54
N ASP A 83 -10.12 -6.73 7.29
CA ASP A 83 -11.40 -7.33 6.95
C ASP A 83 -11.32 -8.87 6.83
N GLY A 84 -10.13 -9.46 6.98
CA GLY A 84 -9.99 -10.84 7.46
C GLY A 84 -10.53 -11.95 6.56
N ASP A 85 -10.83 -11.69 5.28
CA ASP A 85 -11.16 -12.71 4.29
C ASP A 85 -10.01 -12.86 3.28
N CYS A 86 -8.93 -13.47 3.73
CA CYS A 86 -8.15 -14.31 2.82
C CYS A 86 -8.93 -15.63 2.72
N ASP A 87 -9.92 -15.68 1.83
CA ASP A 87 -10.51 -16.93 1.34
C ASP A 87 -9.36 -17.77 0.75
N GLY A 88 -8.84 -18.67 1.55
CA GLY A 88 -7.56 -19.35 1.32
C GLY A 88 -7.28 -20.33 2.44
N ASP A 89 -8.19 -21.29 2.57
CA ASP A 89 -7.92 -22.63 3.05
C ASP A 89 -6.53 -23.09 2.57
N ASP A 90 -5.57 -23.12 3.49
CA ASP A 90 -4.70 -24.26 3.74
C ASP A 90 -3.72 -23.85 4.85
N GLY A 91 -3.40 -24.78 5.74
CA GLY A 91 -2.40 -24.62 6.81
C GLY A 91 -0.97 -24.46 6.29
N ALA A 92 -0.74 -23.49 5.42
CA ALA A 92 0.57 -23.07 4.97
C ALA A 92 1.12 -22.06 5.99
N GLU A 93 2.19 -22.47 6.67
CA GLU A 93 3.04 -21.57 7.46
C GLU A 93 3.68 -20.54 6.50
N GLY A 94 2.96 -19.48 6.12
CA GLY A 94 3.40 -18.55 5.09
C GLY A 94 2.57 -17.27 4.98
N GLU A 95 3.19 -16.22 4.41
CA GLU A 95 2.56 -14.94 4.08
C GLU A 95 1.53 -15.13 2.95
N GLY A 96 0.26 -14.81 3.21
CA GLY A 96 -0.79 -14.89 2.19
C GLY A 96 -0.60 -13.85 1.07
N ASP A 97 -1.15 -14.11 -0.12
CA ASP A 97 -0.98 -13.24 -1.31
C ASP A 97 -1.35 -11.77 -1.04
N GLY A 98 -2.44 -11.53 -0.30
CA GLY A 98 -2.86 -10.18 0.10
C GLY A 98 -1.90 -9.50 1.08
N GLU A 99 -1.26 -10.27 1.97
CA GLU A 99 -0.26 -9.75 2.90
C GLU A 99 1.03 -9.36 2.15
N ALA A 100 1.48 -10.21 1.22
CA ALA A 100 2.63 -9.93 0.36
C ALA A 100 2.40 -8.71 -0.54
N GLU A 101 1.19 -8.55 -1.10
CA GLU A 101 0.83 -7.37 -1.89
C GLU A 101 0.82 -6.09 -1.03
N ALA A 102 0.24 -6.14 0.17
CA ALA A 102 0.26 -5.01 1.10
C ALA A 102 1.69 -4.62 1.52
N ARG A 103 2.54 -5.61 1.82
CA ARG A 103 3.97 -5.42 2.11
C ARG A 103 4.68 -4.73 0.95
N GLY A 104 4.50 -5.21 -0.27
CA GLY A 104 5.12 -4.64 -1.48
C GLY A 104 4.67 -3.20 -1.75
N LEU A 105 3.39 -2.89 -1.54
CA LEU A 105 2.84 -1.54 -1.71
C LEU A 105 3.34 -0.57 -0.63
N LEU A 106 3.40 -1.01 0.62
CA LEU A 106 3.99 -0.21 1.70
C LEU A 106 5.46 0.09 1.45
N HIS A 107 6.23 -0.93 1.08
CA HIS A 107 7.65 -0.80 0.79
C HIS A 107 7.92 0.19 -0.35
N ARG A 108 7.21 0.02 -1.48
CA ARG A 108 7.30 0.93 -2.63
C ARG A 108 6.91 2.36 -2.25
N THR A 109 5.84 2.52 -1.46
CA THR A 109 5.40 3.83 -0.95
C THR A 109 6.50 4.48 -0.11
N GLY A 110 7.12 3.73 0.80
CA GLY A 110 8.23 4.21 1.62
C GLY A 110 9.41 4.69 0.78
N LEU A 111 9.83 3.92 -0.24
CA LEU A 111 10.92 4.32 -1.14
C LEU A 111 10.63 5.62 -1.90
N LEU A 112 9.37 5.83 -2.31
CA LEU A 112 8.97 7.03 -3.05
C LEU A 112 8.84 8.25 -2.15
N CYS A 113 8.25 8.09 -0.96
CA CYS A 113 8.16 9.14 0.05
C CYS A 113 9.54 9.53 0.59
N GLY A 114 10.46 8.57 0.75
CA GLY A 114 11.83 8.77 1.22
C GLY A 114 12.72 9.62 0.29
N ARG A 115 12.23 9.99 -0.90
CA ARG A 115 12.93 10.92 -1.80
C ARG A 115 13.03 12.34 -1.26
N THR A 116 12.21 12.69 -0.27
CA THR A 116 12.28 13.98 0.44
C THR A 116 12.22 13.76 1.94
N PRO A 117 12.85 14.63 2.76
CA PRO A 117 12.76 14.52 4.23
C PRO A 117 11.31 14.64 4.74
N GLU A 118 10.50 15.51 4.13
CA GLU A 118 9.10 15.69 4.48
C GLU A 118 8.26 14.45 4.14
N GLY A 119 8.51 13.82 3.00
CA GLY A 119 7.84 12.58 2.61
C GLY A 119 8.21 11.42 3.54
N ALA A 120 9.50 11.30 3.91
CA ALA A 120 9.96 10.31 4.88
C ALA A 120 9.26 10.46 6.24
N ALA A 121 9.18 11.68 6.76
CA ALA A 121 8.49 11.96 8.02
C ALA A 121 7.00 11.59 7.95
N ARG A 122 6.29 11.97 6.87
CA ARG A 122 4.88 11.59 6.69
C ARG A 122 4.67 10.09 6.55
N PHE A 123 5.61 9.37 5.96
CA PHE A 123 5.54 7.92 5.86
C PHE A 123 5.73 7.26 7.22
N ASP A 124 6.69 7.74 8.02
CA ASP A 124 6.90 7.29 9.39
C ASP A 124 5.64 7.51 10.25
N ASP A 125 5.05 8.70 10.21
CA ASP A 125 3.80 9.01 10.91
C ASP A 125 2.67 8.08 10.46
N CYS A 126 2.52 7.88 9.14
CA CYS A 126 1.51 6.98 8.59
C CYS A 126 1.69 5.53 9.03
N LEU A 127 2.92 5.05 9.18
CA LEU A 127 3.19 3.69 9.66
C LEU A 127 2.81 3.52 11.14
N VAL A 128 3.07 4.54 11.95
CA VAL A 128 2.66 4.55 13.37
C VAL A 128 1.13 4.54 13.47
N ASP A 129 0.46 5.44 12.75
CA ASP A 129 -1.01 5.48 12.70
C ASP A 129 -1.59 4.11 12.31
N LEU A 130 -1.08 3.52 11.22
CA LEU A 130 -1.57 2.24 10.72
C LEU A 130 -1.29 1.09 11.71
N ALA A 131 -0.15 1.10 12.40
CA ALA A 131 0.18 0.09 13.40
C ALA A 131 -0.79 0.11 14.58
N GLU A 132 -1.30 1.29 14.94
CA GLU A 132 -2.30 1.48 15.99
C GLU A 132 -3.73 1.18 15.50
N GLU A 133 -4.08 1.58 14.28
CA GLU A 133 -5.44 1.47 13.72
C GLU A 133 -5.77 0.06 13.20
N VAL A 134 -4.78 -0.69 12.71
CA VAL A 134 -4.99 -1.97 12.03
C VAL A 134 -4.52 -3.13 12.91
N PRO A 135 -5.44 -3.96 13.44
CA PRO A 135 -5.11 -5.05 14.34
C PRO A 135 -4.07 -6.02 13.74
N GLY A 136 -3.01 -6.29 14.52
CA GLY A 136 -1.94 -7.21 14.14
C GLY A 136 -0.98 -6.67 13.07
N LEU A 137 -1.17 -5.45 12.55
CA LEU A 137 -0.24 -4.87 11.58
C LEU A 137 1.13 -4.63 12.20
N ALA A 138 1.19 -4.14 13.45
CA ALA A 138 2.46 -3.90 14.12
C ALA A 138 3.34 -5.16 14.19
N VAL A 139 2.73 -6.32 14.46
CA VAL A 139 3.43 -7.62 14.47
C VAL A 139 3.91 -8.02 13.07
N ARG A 140 3.10 -7.79 12.04
CA ARG A 140 3.49 -8.04 10.64
C ARG A 140 4.64 -7.14 10.20
N LEU A 141 4.57 -5.84 10.49
CA LEU A 141 5.64 -4.89 10.23
C LEU A 141 6.94 -5.32 10.92
N ALA A 142 6.89 -5.66 12.21
CA ALA A 142 8.06 -6.15 12.94
C ALA A 142 8.66 -7.42 12.30
N ARG A 143 7.80 -8.35 11.86
CA ARG A 143 8.22 -9.56 11.14
C ARG A 143 8.90 -9.22 9.81
N TRP A 144 8.27 -8.41 8.96
CA TRP A 144 8.85 -8.03 7.65
C TRP A 144 10.19 -7.32 7.78
N LEU A 145 10.33 -6.42 8.77
CA LEU A 145 11.57 -5.72 9.07
C LEU A 145 12.68 -6.67 9.55
N THR A 146 12.32 -7.79 10.18
CA THR A 146 13.27 -8.81 10.64
C THR A 146 13.66 -9.79 9.54
N GLU A 147 12.71 -10.16 8.66
CA GLU A 147 12.92 -11.14 7.59
C GLU A 147 13.76 -10.60 6.43
N ALA A 148 13.63 -9.31 6.11
CA ALA A 148 14.35 -8.69 4.99
C ALA A 148 14.91 -7.31 5.39
N PRO A 149 15.86 -7.25 6.34
CA PRO A 149 16.35 -5.98 6.85
C PRO A 149 17.00 -5.10 5.78
N ASP A 150 17.64 -5.71 4.78
CA ASP A 150 18.29 -5.00 3.67
C ASP A 150 17.27 -4.34 2.73
N ASP A 151 16.11 -4.97 2.49
CA ASP A 151 15.04 -4.39 1.67
C ASP A 151 14.48 -3.13 2.32
N TRP A 152 14.41 -3.11 3.66
CA TRP A 152 13.91 -2.01 4.46
C TRP A 152 15.04 -1.10 4.97
N ALA A 153 16.25 -1.19 4.43
CA ALA A 153 17.36 -0.38 4.90
C ALA A 153 17.06 1.12 4.74
N GLY A 154 16.99 1.83 5.87
CA GLY A 154 16.66 3.26 5.93
C GLY A 154 15.16 3.59 6.02
N LEU A 155 14.27 2.60 6.08
CA LEU A 155 12.82 2.76 6.29
C LEU A 155 12.28 1.66 7.22
N PRO A 156 11.44 1.97 8.21
CA PRO A 156 11.07 3.28 8.70
C PRO A 156 12.20 3.95 9.50
N GLY A 157 12.04 5.24 9.77
CA GLY A 157 12.95 5.96 10.66
C GLY A 157 12.99 5.36 12.07
N PRO A 158 14.06 5.62 12.85
CA PRO A 158 14.24 4.98 14.17
C PRO A 158 13.11 5.24 15.17
N GLY A 159 12.41 6.38 15.05
CA GLY A 159 11.26 6.72 15.89
C GLY A 159 10.06 5.82 15.59
N ALA A 160 9.66 5.74 14.32
CA ALA A 160 8.57 4.88 13.86
C ALA A 160 8.88 3.40 14.13
N ARG A 161 10.12 2.95 13.95
CA ARG A 161 10.52 1.57 14.28
C ARG A 161 10.28 1.24 15.76
N ARG A 162 10.67 2.13 16.67
CA ARG A 162 10.42 1.93 18.12
C ARG A 162 8.93 1.97 18.47
N ALA A 163 8.14 2.80 17.81
CA ALA A 163 6.70 2.85 18.00
C ALA A 163 6.04 1.53 17.55
N ILE A 164 6.39 1.03 16.37
CA ILE A 164 5.93 -0.26 15.85
C ILE A 164 6.29 -1.40 16.81
N GLU A 165 7.55 -1.46 17.29
CA GLU A 165 8.01 -2.46 18.26
C GLU A 165 7.21 -2.38 19.59
N SER A 166 6.94 -1.16 20.06
CA SER A 166 6.15 -0.94 21.28
C SER A 166 4.71 -1.45 21.13
N VAL A 167 4.07 -1.20 19.99
CA VAL A 167 2.70 -1.68 19.70
C VAL A 167 2.69 -3.19 19.47
N ALA A 168 3.70 -3.74 18.80
CA ALA A 168 3.84 -5.17 18.54
C ALA A 168 4.20 -6.00 19.78
N GLY A 169 4.67 -5.35 20.86
CA GLY A 169 5.17 -6.03 22.06
C GLY A 169 6.42 -6.88 21.81
N THR A 170 7.12 -6.66 20.69
CA THR A 170 8.27 -7.45 20.22
C THR A 170 9.44 -6.52 19.92
N ARG A 171 10.66 -6.88 20.37
CA ARG A 171 11.89 -6.13 20.04
C ARG A 171 12.49 -6.69 18.76
N VAL A 172 12.60 -5.88 17.71
CA VAL A 172 13.37 -6.21 16.48
C VAL A 172 14.84 -5.89 16.76
N PRO A 173 15.82 -6.74 16.37
CA PRO A 173 17.23 -6.42 16.57
C PRO A 173 17.64 -5.19 15.77
N VAL A 174 18.52 -4.38 16.39
CA VAL A 174 19.13 -3.16 15.83
C VAL A 174 20.29 -3.47 14.90
#